data_AF-J3E966-F1
#
_entry.id   AF-J3E966-F1
#
_cell.length_a   1.000
_cell.length_b   1.000
_cell.length_c   1.000
_cell.angle_alpha   90.00
_cell.angle_beta   90.00
_cell.angle_gamma   90.00
#
_symmetry.space_group_name_H-M   'P 1'
#
loop_
_entity.id
_entity.type
_entity.pdbx_description
1 polymer ?
#
loop_
_entity_poly.entity_id
_entity_poly.type
_entity_poly.pdbx_seq_one_letter_code
_entity_poly.pdbx_strand_id
1 'polypeptide(L)'
;MIPGGGRSGTGLLPVHDDGRAADEFASAGAAAKVKLAKTTLKYGTLLPKTPVLIYNDARLLPQTYEGGQVVSTDIENLTLTGGHLDRFKLRDSTDSVSIVPDGYSGDKGGDFTYAGGDYKLGKNTRLSYFYGELENFYRQNFAGLQHDLPLGPGVLTGDLRYFSSNDAGRAYASKIDNDMLSGQLSYAVAGHTFGGGYQQLSGDAGLPYISGATVYSFSNVGIGKFIEEDEKTWMLSYGYDFAPVGVPGLTFMTRYLKGNDGKSDTNIKESERDTELAYVVQSGTFKGVGVKLRNYVYRSDFARGRDSNRIYFTYDIALW
;
A
#
# COMPACT_ATOMS: atom_id res chain seq x y z
N MET A 1 2.03 14.11 -28.50
CA MET A 1 2.56 13.92 -27.13
C MET A 1 3.83 14.76 -27.04
N ILE A 2 3.73 15.97 -26.49
CA ILE A 2 4.92 16.81 -26.27
C ILE A 2 5.71 16.13 -25.14
N PRO A 3 7.03 15.91 -25.29
CA PRO A 3 7.83 15.37 -24.20
C PRO A 3 7.82 16.41 -23.08
N GLY A 4 7.04 16.18 -22.04
CA GLY A 4 7.18 16.94 -20.80
C GLY A 4 8.63 16.79 -20.37
N GLY A 5 9.32 17.91 -20.16
CA GLY A 5 10.70 17.90 -19.66
C GLY A 5 10.79 16.95 -18.46
N GLY A 6 11.93 16.29 -18.26
CA GLY A 6 12.11 15.10 -17.38
C GLY A 6 11.73 15.21 -15.89
N ARG A 7 10.93 16.21 -15.50
CA ARG A 7 10.34 16.48 -14.20
C ARG A 7 8.84 16.14 -14.13
N SER A 8 8.11 15.95 -15.24
CA SER A 8 6.65 15.67 -15.21
C SER A 8 6.30 14.17 -15.15
N GLY A 9 5.07 13.85 -14.68
CA GLY A 9 4.56 12.47 -14.62
C GLY A 9 5.24 11.56 -13.58
N THR A 10 5.95 12.13 -12.60
CA THR A 10 6.63 11.38 -11.54
C THR A 10 5.73 11.05 -10.35
N GLY A 11 4.63 11.79 -10.19
CA GLY A 11 3.78 11.79 -9.01
C GLY A 11 4.30 12.64 -7.85
N LEU A 12 5.29 13.51 -8.09
CA LEU A 12 5.84 14.43 -7.08
C LEU A 12 5.16 15.80 -7.12
N LEU A 13 4.72 16.24 -8.29
CA LEU A 13 4.11 17.55 -8.54
C LEU A 13 2.94 17.36 -9.51
N PRO A 14 1.87 18.19 -9.40
CA PRO A 14 0.82 18.26 -10.40
C PRO A 14 1.37 18.53 -11.80
N VAL A 15 0.63 18.11 -12.83
CA VAL A 15 0.99 18.33 -14.23
C VAL A 15 -0.11 19.17 -14.89
N HIS A 16 0.28 20.28 -15.52
CA HIS A 16 -0.63 21.15 -16.28
C HIS A 16 -1.04 20.50 -17.61
N ASP A 17 -2.09 21.03 -18.23
CA ASP A 17 -2.62 20.53 -19.53
C ASP A 17 -1.59 20.55 -20.66
N ASP A 18 -0.58 21.41 -20.58
CA ASP A 18 0.54 21.48 -21.53
C ASP A 18 1.65 20.43 -21.30
N GLY A 19 1.48 19.58 -20.27
CA GLY A 19 2.40 18.49 -19.90
C GLY A 19 3.57 18.92 -19.01
N ARG A 20 3.64 20.18 -18.58
CA ARG A 20 4.67 20.66 -17.64
C ARG A 20 4.25 20.39 -16.20
N ALA A 21 5.23 20.03 -15.37
CA ALA A 21 5.01 19.97 -13.92
C ALA A 21 4.81 21.38 -13.37
N ALA A 22 3.90 21.53 -12.40
CA ALA A 22 3.75 22.75 -11.63
C ALA A 22 5.04 23.07 -10.86
N ASP A 23 5.32 24.35 -10.63
CA ASP A 23 6.50 24.78 -9.88
C ASP A 23 6.35 24.49 -8.37
N GLU A 24 5.13 24.66 -7.85
CA GLU A 24 4.76 24.41 -6.45
C GLU A 24 3.30 23.99 -6.34
N PHE A 25 2.93 23.35 -5.22
CA PHE A 25 1.55 23.09 -4.86
C PHE A 25 1.42 22.92 -3.35
N ALA A 26 0.24 23.22 -2.81
CA ALA A 26 -0.05 23.08 -1.39
C ALA A 26 -1.49 22.62 -1.19
N SER A 27 -1.72 21.91 -0.09
CA SER A 27 -3.05 21.63 0.39
C SER A 27 -3.10 21.67 1.91
N ALA A 28 -4.26 22.02 2.44
CA ALA A 28 -4.55 21.96 3.86
C ALA A 28 -5.82 21.13 4.07
N GLY A 29 -5.82 20.37 5.16
CA GLY A 29 -6.94 19.54 5.59
C GLY A 29 -7.12 19.65 7.10
N ALA A 30 -8.34 19.46 7.56
CA ALA A 30 -8.67 19.51 8.98
C ALA A 30 -9.63 18.39 9.33
N ALA A 31 -9.53 17.87 10.55
CA ALA A 31 -10.45 16.86 11.05
C ALA A 31 -10.87 17.18 12.48
N ALA A 32 -12.19 17.14 12.72
CA ALA A 32 -12.74 17.10 14.06
C ALA A 32 -12.54 15.71 14.66
N LYS A 33 -12.26 15.64 15.96
CA LYS A 33 -12.06 14.38 16.69
C LYS A 33 -12.83 14.40 18.00
N VAL A 34 -13.63 13.36 18.22
CA VAL A 34 -14.33 13.13 19.49
C VAL A 34 -13.92 11.75 20.01
N LYS A 35 -13.68 11.65 21.32
CA LYS A 35 -13.34 10.39 21.99
C LYS A 35 -14.31 10.15 23.14
N LEU A 36 -14.93 8.97 23.15
CA LEU A 36 -15.76 8.47 24.24
C LEU A 36 -15.25 7.08 24.61
N ALA A 37 -14.91 6.85 25.88
CA ALA A 37 -14.22 5.64 26.32
C ALA A 37 -12.97 5.33 25.47
N LYS A 38 -12.83 4.11 24.93
CA LYS A 38 -11.76 3.75 23.99
C LYS A 38 -12.20 3.81 22.52
N THR A 39 -13.31 4.49 22.25
CA THR A 39 -13.84 4.77 20.91
C THR A 39 -13.51 6.19 20.49
N THR A 40 -12.94 6.34 19.29
CA THR A 40 -12.61 7.63 18.68
C THR A 40 -13.35 7.77 17.35
N LEU A 41 -14.10 8.86 17.20
CA LEU A 41 -14.66 9.31 15.93
C LEU A 41 -13.79 10.46 15.37
N LYS A 42 -13.49 10.40 14.08
CA LYS A 42 -12.88 11.49 13.32
C LYS A 42 -13.78 11.84 12.13
N TYR A 43 -13.88 13.12 11.80
CA TYR A 43 -14.61 13.59 10.63
C TYR A 43 -13.86 14.76 9.96
N GLY A 44 -13.67 14.71 8.64
CA GLY A 44 -12.89 15.66 7.84
C GLY A 44 -11.78 14.93 7.07
N THR A 45 -10.58 15.52 6.99
CA THR A 45 -9.45 14.92 6.27
C THR A 45 -8.85 13.72 7.02
N LEU A 46 -8.81 12.57 6.36
CA LEU A 46 -8.40 11.28 6.89
C LEU A 46 -7.27 10.65 6.07
N LEU A 47 -6.53 9.76 6.73
CA LEU A 47 -5.50 8.89 6.16
C LEU A 47 -5.85 7.42 6.49
N PRO A 48 -6.83 6.81 5.78
CA PRO A 48 -7.29 5.46 6.06
C PRO A 48 -6.16 4.43 5.85
N LYS A 49 -6.01 3.51 6.80
CA LYS A 49 -5.00 2.45 6.77
C LYS A 49 -5.61 1.13 7.21
N THR A 50 -6.39 0.54 6.32
CA THR A 50 -7.06 -0.76 6.49
C THR A 50 -6.72 -1.68 5.31
N PRO A 51 -6.90 -3.00 5.42
CA PRO A 51 -6.62 -3.92 4.31
C PRO A 51 -7.37 -3.62 3.01
N VAL A 52 -8.58 -3.05 3.09
CA VAL A 52 -9.41 -2.69 1.91
C VAL A 52 -9.16 -1.26 1.40
N LEU A 53 -8.45 -0.42 2.17
CA LEU A 53 -8.05 0.92 1.75
C LEU A 53 -6.83 1.43 2.54
N ILE A 54 -5.74 1.67 1.82
CA ILE A 54 -4.51 2.27 2.36
C ILE A 54 -4.18 3.52 1.56
N TYR A 55 -4.14 4.66 2.25
CA TYR A 55 -3.67 5.90 1.66
C TYR A 55 -2.25 5.75 1.07
N ASN A 56 -1.98 6.43 -0.04
CA ASN A 56 -0.68 6.39 -0.66
C ASN A 56 0.26 7.46 -0.12
N ASP A 57 1.44 7.05 0.33
CA ASP A 57 2.51 7.94 0.82
C ASP A 57 3.85 7.64 0.13
N ALA A 58 3.78 7.14 -1.11
CA ALA A 58 4.96 6.65 -1.83
C ALA A 58 5.67 7.75 -2.63
N ARG A 59 5.28 9.01 -2.46
CA ARG A 59 5.76 10.20 -3.19
C ARG A 59 6.03 11.36 -2.21
N LEU A 60 5.83 12.60 -2.64
CA LEU A 60 6.20 13.78 -1.86
C LEU A 60 5.18 14.09 -0.75
N LEU A 61 3.89 14.04 -1.08
CA LEU A 61 2.79 14.24 -0.14
C LEU A 61 1.88 13.01 -0.12
N PRO A 62 1.13 12.78 0.96
CA PRO A 62 0.19 11.68 1.03
C PRO A 62 -1.08 11.97 0.23
N GLN A 63 -1.69 10.91 -0.31
CA GLN A 63 -3.09 10.90 -0.70
C GLN A 63 -3.96 11.07 0.56
N THR A 64 -5.01 11.87 0.48
CA THR A 64 -5.96 12.11 1.58
C THR A 64 -7.39 11.78 1.16
N TYR A 65 -8.23 11.51 2.15
CA TYR A 65 -9.65 11.20 1.96
C TYR A 65 -10.49 12.14 2.84
N GLU A 66 -11.69 12.45 2.42
CA GLU A 66 -12.66 13.22 3.21
C GLU A 66 -13.80 12.30 3.64
N GLY A 67 -14.24 12.43 4.90
CA GLY A 67 -15.37 11.67 5.42
C GLY A 67 -15.28 11.42 6.93
N GLY A 68 -15.92 10.34 7.38
CA GLY A 68 -15.96 9.92 8.77
C GLY A 68 -15.29 8.57 9.01
N GLN A 69 -14.57 8.44 10.12
CA GLN A 69 -14.03 7.16 10.59
C GLN A 69 -14.20 7.00 12.10
N VAL A 70 -14.69 5.84 12.53
CA VAL A 70 -14.72 5.40 13.91
C VAL A 70 -13.73 4.27 14.14
N VAL A 71 -13.00 4.33 15.26
CA VAL A 71 -12.13 3.25 15.73
C VAL A 71 -12.44 2.98 17.20
N SER A 72 -12.77 1.73 17.54
CA SER A 72 -13.04 1.29 18.90
C SER A 72 -12.06 0.21 19.34
N THR A 73 -11.56 0.36 20.57
CA THR A 73 -10.78 -0.68 21.28
C THR A 73 -11.40 -0.98 22.65
N ASP A 74 -12.73 -0.83 22.76
CA ASP A 74 -13.46 -1.05 24.02
C ASP A 74 -13.53 -2.55 24.39
N ILE A 75 -13.46 -3.44 23.40
CA ILE A 75 -13.40 -4.90 23.60
C ILE A 75 -11.93 -5.32 23.69
N GLU A 76 -11.58 -6.10 24.71
CA GLU A 76 -10.20 -6.59 24.88
C GLU A 76 -9.74 -7.39 23.65
N ASN A 77 -8.50 -7.15 23.22
CA ASN A 77 -7.86 -7.78 22.06
C ASN A 77 -8.51 -7.51 20.70
N LEU A 78 -9.60 -6.73 20.63
CA LEU A 78 -10.32 -6.43 19.40
C LEU A 78 -10.25 -4.93 19.09
N THR A 79 -9.79 -4.61 17.88
CA THR A 79 -9.91 -3.26 17.29
C THR A 79 -10.96 -3.30 16.21
N LEU A 80 -12.04 -2.53 16.37
CA LEU A 80 -13.08 -2.35 15.35
C LEU A 80 -12.86 -1.02 14.65
N THR A 81 -12.92 -1.02 13.33
CA THR A 81 -12.81 0.18 12.50
C THR A 81 -13.96 0.21 11.51
N GLY A 82 -14.60 1.36 11.37
CA GLY A 82 -15.58 1.61 10.32
C GLY A 82 -15.44 3.02 9.79
N GLY A 83 -15.77 3.23 8.52
CA GLY A 83 -15.70 4.54 7.90
C GLY A 83 -16.55 4.67 6.66
N HIS A 84 -16.81 5.91 6.30
CA HIS A 84 -17.53 6.31 5.11
C HIS A 84 -16.84 7.56 4.55
N LEU A 85 -16.41 7.49 3.30
CA LEU A 85 -15.59 8.48 2.61
C LEU A 85 -16.28 8.89 1.31
N ASP A 86 -16.38 10.17 1.03
CA ASP A 86 -17.10 10.68 -0.15
C ASP A 86 -16.15 11.19 -1.25
N ARG A 87 -14.95 11.64 -0.84
CA ARG A 87 -13.98 12.26 -1.73
C ARG A 87 -12.55 11.89 -1.36
N PHE A 88 -11.67 12.06 -2.33
CA PHE A 88 -10.23 11.90 -2.15
C PHE A 88 -9.43 12.97 -2.88
N LYS A 89 -8.18 13.12 -2.48
CA LYS A 89 -7.19 13.97 -3.13
C LYS A 89 -5.94 13.15 -3.37
N LEU A 90 -5.52 13.08 -4.63
CA LEU A 90 -4.30 12.39 -5.03
C LEU A 90 -3.06 13.11 -4.48
N ARG A 91 -1.99 12.34 -4.27
CA ARG A 91 -0.68 12.78 -3.74
C ARG A 91 -0.02 13.93 -4.50
N ASP A 92 -0.37 14.11 -5.77
CA ASP A 92 0.14 15.10 -6.72
C ASP A 92 -0.98 16.00 -7.25
N SER A 93 -2.01 16.25 -6.44
CA SER A 93 -3.12 17.14 -6.76
C SER A 93 -3.53 18.02 -5.58
N THR A 94 -4.08 19.19 -5.88
CA THR A 94 -4.75 20.08 -4.91
C THR A 94 -6.24 19.82 -4.83
N ASP A 95 -6.80 19.12 -5.82
CA ASP A 95 -8.24 18.94 -6.00
C ASP A 95 -8.75 17.79 -5.13
N SER A 96 -9.88 18.03 -4.50
CA SER A 96 -10.69 16.96 -3.92
C SER A 96 -11.71 16.53 -4.98
N VAL A 97 -11.78 15.25 -5.30
CA VAL A 97 -12.66 14.71 -6.35
C VAL A 97 -13.40 13.47 -5.82
N SER A 98 -14.45 13.04 -6.54
CA SER A 98 -15.17 11.81 -6.19
C SER A 98 -14.25 10.59 -6.29
N ILE A 99 -14.48 9.60 -5.42
CA ILE A 99 -13.67 8.39 -5.38
C ILE A 99 -14.03 7.50 -6.57
N VAL A 100 -13.00 6.98 -7.23
CA VAL A 100 -13.09 6.09 -8.39
C VAL A 100 -12.09 4.94 -8.26
N PRO A 101 -12.38 3.77 -8.84
CA PRO A 101 -11.39 2.70 -8.91
C PRO A 101 -10.25 3.07 -9.85
N ASP A 102 -9.08 2.48 -9.64
CA ASP A 102 -7.94 2.65 -10.55
C ASP A 102 -8.28 2.15 -11.96
N GLY A 103 -7.77 2.83 -12.99
CA GLY A 103 -8.04 2.50 -14.39
C GLY A 103 -9.40 2.97 -14.93
N TYR A 104 -10.31 3.46 -14.10
CA TYR A 104 -11.60 4.00 -14.55
C TYR A 104 -11.46 5.43 -15.10
N SER A 105 -12.01 5.65 -16.29
CA SER A 105 -11.93 6.93 -17.04
C SER A 105 -13.28 7.57 -17.32
N GLY A 106 -14.37 7.05 -16.74
CA GLY A 106 -15.71 7.61 -16.89
C GLY A 106 -15.98 8.81 -16.00
N ASP A 107 -17.20 9.33 -16.06
CA ASP A 107 -17.64 10.56 -15.36
C ASP A 107 -18.36 10.29 -14.03
N LYS A 108 -18.42 9.02 -13.59
CA LYS A 108 -19.07 8.60 -12.34
C LYS A 108 -18.06 8.46 -11.21
N GLY A 109 -18.53 8.64 -9.99
CA GLY A 109 -17.82 8.33 -8.76
C GLY A 109 -18.81 7.82 -7.72
N GLY A 110 -18.29 7.32 -6.61
CA GLY A 110 -19.12 6.79 -5.53
C GLY A 110 -18.45 6.97 -4.17
N ASP A 111 -19.24 6.82 -3.12
CA ASP A 111 -18.73 6.84 -1.76
C ASP A 111 -18.05 5.49 -1.44
N PHE A 112 -17.03 5.51 -0.60
CA PHE A 112 -16.36 4.32 -0.09
C PHE A 112 -16.73 4.07 1.37
N THR A 113 -17.41 2.96 1.63
CA THR A 113 -17.78 2.53 2.99
C THR A 113 -17.01 1.28 3.35
N TYR A 114 -16.46 1.21 4.56
CA TYR A 114 -15.75 0.04 5.04
C TYR A 114 -16.01 -0.22 6.53
N ALA A 115 -15.94 -1.49 6.91
CA ALA A 115 -16.03 -1.91 8.29
C ALA A 115 -15.24 -3.21 8.50
N GLY A 116 -14.63 -3.37 9.66
CA GLY A 116 -13.88 -4.57 9.98
C GLY A 116 -13.21 -4.51 11.33
N GLY A 117 -12.34 -5.47 11.58
CA GLY A 117 -11.56 -5.47 12.79
C GLY A 117 -10.37 -6.40 12.77
N ASP A 118 -9.49 -6.12 13.72
CA ASP A 118 -8.29 -6.89 14.02
C ASP A 118 -8.42 -7.48 15.42
N TYR A 119 -8.30 -8.81 15.52
CA TYR A 119 -8.35 -9.55 16.76
C TYR A 119 -6.98 -10.17 17.07
N LYS A 120 -6.47 -9.92 18.28
CA LYS A 120 -5.25 -10.54 18.79
C LYS A 120 -5.59 -11.83 19.51
N LEU A 121 -5.32 -12.96 18.87
CA LEU A 121 -5.48 -14.28 19.49
C LEU A 121 -4.18 -14.65 20.23
N GLY A 122 -4.19 -14.48 21.54
CA GLY A 122 -2.99 -14.65 22.36
C GLY A 122 -1.94 -13.57 22.08
N LYS A 123 -0.65 -13.92 22.18
CA LYS A 123 0.45 -12.94 22.03
C LYS A 123 1.01 -12.85 20.61
N ASN A 124 0.80 -13.89 19.80
CA ASN A 124 1.56 -14.12 18.57
C ASN A 124 0.70 -14.14 17.31
N THR A 125 -0.63 -14.19 17.44
CA THR A 125 -1.53 -14.31 16.29
C THR A 125 -2.42 -13.09 16.16
N ARG A 126 -2.46 -12.49 14.97
CA ARG A 126 -3.46 -11.49 14.58
C ARG A 126 -4.37 -12.09 13.51
N LEU A 127 -5.66 -12.00 13.75
CA LEU A 127 -6.72 -12.29 12.78
C LEU A 127 -7.34 -10.97 12.34
N SER A 128 -7.62 -10.82 11.07
CA SER A 128 -8.17 -9.58 10.51
C SER A 128 -9.30 -9.92 9.55
N TYR A 129 -10.40 -9.18 9.62
CA TYR A 129 -11.47 -9.25 8.63
C TYR A 129 -11.99 -7.85 8.33
N PHE A 130 -12.11 -7.51 7.05
CA PHE A 130 -12.63 -6.23 6.59
C PHE A 130 -13.54 -6.41 5.39
N TYR A 131 -14.62 -5.64 5.37
CA TYR A 131 -15.46 -5.40 4.21
C TYR A 131 -15.25 -3.95 3.75
N GLY A 132 -15.17 -3.73 2.45
CA GLY A 132 -15.17 -2.41 1.84
C GLY A 132 -16.01 -2.41 0.57
N GLU A 133 -16.72 -1.32 0.31
CA GLU A 133 -17.52 -1.13 -0.89
C GLU A 133 -17.28 0.28 -1.43
N LEU A 134 -16.91 0.35 -2.71
CA LEU A 134 -16.97 1.57 -3.51
C LEU A 134 -18.29 1.55 -4.28
N GLU A 135 -19.22 2.43 -3.90
CA GLU A 135 -20.60 2.40 -4.37
C GLU A 135 -20.69 2.41 -5.90
N ASN A 136 -21.50 1.51 -6.46
CA ASN A 136 -21.68 1.33 -7.92
C ASN A 136 -20.44 0.87 -8.70
N PHE A 137 -19.37 0.45 -8.02
CA PHE A 137 -18.19 -0.12 -8.66
C PHE A 137 -17.92 -1.54 -8.15
N TYR A 138 -17.45 -1.69 -6.91
CA TYR A 138 -17.07 -2.99 -6.38
C TYR A 138 -17.27 -3.08 -4.87
N ARG A 139 -17.44 -4.31 -4.40
CA ARG A 139 -17.30 -4.70 -3.00
C ARG A 139 -16.14 -5.66 -2.85
N GLN A 140 -15.46 -5.59 -1.72
CA GLN A 140 -14.27 -6.38 -1.42
C GLN A 140 -14.32 -6.88 0.01
N ASN A 141 -14.16 -8.18 0.16
CA ASN A 141 -13.92 -8.84 1.43
C ASN A 141 -12.44 -9.10 1.58
N PHE A 142 -11.91 -8.90 2.77
CA PHE A 142 -10.56 -9.25 3.15
C PHE A 142 -10.58 -10.13 4.40
N ALA A 143 -9.81 -11.22 4.38
CA ALA A 143 -9.48 -12.01 5.56
C ALA A 143 -7.95 -12.16 5.66
N GLY A 144 -7.42 -12.04 6.87
CA GLY A 144 -5.99 -12.11 7.12
C GLY A 144 -5.63 -12.86 8.39
N LEU A 145 -4.49 -13.54 8.36
CA LEU A 145 -3.87 -14.19 9.50
C LEU A 145 -2.37 -13.87 9.49
N GLN A 146 -1.86 -13.35 10.59
CA GLN A 146 -0.42 -13.22 10.82
C GLN A 146 -0.05 -13.96 12.10
N HIS A 147 1.02 -14.74 12.08
CA HIS A 147 1.51 -15.48 13.24
C HIS A 147 3.03 -15.39 13.37
N ASP A 148 3.51 -14.98 14.54
CA ASP A 148 4.94 -14.94 14.88
C ASP A 148 5.31 -16.16 15.73
N LEU A 149 6.04 -17.11 15.15
CA LEU A 149 6.52 -18.32 15.81
C LEU A 149 7.99 -18.14 16.26
N PRO A 150 8.28 -18.08 17.57
CA PRO A 150 9.66 -18.18 18.06
C PRO A 150 10.26 -19.53 17.61
N LEU A 151 11.36 -19.49 16.87
CA LEU A 151 12.01 -20.67 16.31
C LEU A 151 13.53 -20.56 16.52
N GLY A 152 14.05 -21.30 17.50
CA GLY A 152 15.45 -21.24 17.88
C GLY A 152 15.86 -19.82 18.32
N PRO A 153 16.95 -19.24 17.79
CA PRO A 153 17.39 -17.89 18.12
C PRO A 153 16.62 -16.79 17.36
N GLY A 154 15.64 -17.15 16.53
CA GLY A 154 14.93 -16.23 15.66
C GLY A 154 13.41 -16.32 15.80
N VAL A 155 12.73 -15.62 14.89
CA VAL A 155 11.27 -15.63 14.77
C VAL A 155 10.90 -15.91 13.32
N LEU A 156 10.06 -16.92 13.11
CA LEU A 156 9.41 -17.21 11.84
C LEU A 156 8.03 -16.57 11.84
N THR A 157 7.82 -15.56 11.01
CA THR A 157 6.52 -14.92 10.80
C THR A 157 5.86 -15.49 9.56
N GLY A 158 4.61 -15.93 9.70
CA GLY A 158 3.72 -16.24 8.59
C GLY A 158 2.64 -15.17 8.43
N ASP A 159 2.34 -14.80 7.19
CA ASP A 159 1.30 -13.84 6.81
C ASP A 159 0.49 -14.45 5.67
N LEU A 160 -0.82 -14.64 5.89
CA LEU A 160 -1.78 -15.15 4.91
C LEU A 160 -2.88 -14.11 4.74
N ARG A 161 -3.21 -13.81 3.48
CA ARG A 161 -4.21 -12.81 3.08
C ARG A 161 -5.08 -13.40 1.99
N TYR A 162 -6.37 -13.14 2.10
CA TYR A 162 -7.35 -13.48 1.08
C TYR A 162 -8.23 -12.28 0.80
N PHE A 163 -8.38 -11.95 -0.48
CA PHE A 163 -9.33 -10.97 -0.96
C PHE A 163 -10.35 -11.66 -1.87
N SER A 164 -11.61 -11.25 -1.76
CA SER A 164 -12.66 -11.61 -2.71
C SER A 164 -13.40 -10.34 -3.11
N SER A 165 -13.35 -10.01 -4.40
CA SER A 165 -13.83 -8.76 -4.97
C SER A 165 -14.84 -9.02 -6.06
N ASN A 166 -15.98 -8.35 -6.00
CA ASN A 166 -17.10 -8.52 -6.92
C ASN A 166 -17.70 -7.17 -7.29
N ASP A 167 -18.38 -7.10 -8.44
CA ASP A 167 -19.19 -5.94 -8.82
C ASP A 167 -20.21 -5.55 -7.74
N ALA A 168 -20.48 -4.25 -7.63
CA ALA A 168 -21.47 -3.69 -6.72
C ALA A 168 -22.37 -2.64 -7.39
N GLY A 169 -23.64 -2.58 -6.96
CA GLY A 169 -24.61 -1.60 -7.44
C GLY A 169 -24.79 -1.63 -8.97
N ARG A 170 -24.62 -0.48 -9.62
CA ARG A 170 -24.74 -0.34 -11.08
C ARG A 170 -23.54 -0.87 -11.88
N ALA A 171 -22.43 -1.21 -11.23
CA ALA A 171 -21.20 -1.70 -11.88
C ALA A 171 -20.75 -0.79 -13.04
N TYR A 172 -20.40 0.47 -12.75
CA TYR A 172 -19.99 1.44 -13.77
C TYR A 172 -18.66 1.11 -14.45
N ALA A 173 -17.82 0.27 -13.84
CA ALA A 173 -16.57 -0.22 -14.41
C ALA A 173 -16.78 -1.51 -15.23
N SER A 174 -15.69 -2.09 -15.74
CA SER A 174 -15.73 -3.46 -16.28
C SER A 174 -16.14 -4.46 -15.19
N LYS A 175 -16.60 -5.65 -15.60
CA LYS A 175 -16.89 -6.76 -14.69
C LYS A 175 -15.74 -6.98 -13.72
N ILE A 176 -16.04 -7.06 -12.43
CA ILE A 176 -15.12 -7.38 -11.35
C ILE A 176 -15.55 -8.72 -10.76
N ASP A 177 -14.67 -9.69 -10.94
CA ASP A 177 -14.75 -11.03 -10.35
C ASP A 177 -13.31 -11.48 -10.09
N ASN A 178 -12.86 -11.32 -8.85
CA ASN A 178 -11.47 -11.56 -8.49
C ASN A 178 -11.35 -12.15 -7.09
N ASP A 179 -10.60 -13.24 -6.99
CA ASP A 179 -10.05 -13.74 -5.74
C ASP A 179 -8.53 -13.59 -5.76
N MET A 180 -7.95 -13.13 -4.65
CA MET A 180 -6.50 -13.07 -4.46
C MET A 180 -6.10 -13.78 -3.16
N LEU A 181 -5.34 -14.86 -3.27
CA LEU A 181 -4.68 -15.51 -2.15
C LEU A 181 -3.20 -15.13 -2.13
N SER A 182 -2.72 -14.64 -0.99
CA SER A 182 -1.34 -14.18 -0.81
C SER A 182 -0.77 -14.74 0.49
N GLY A 183 0.34 -15.48 0.40
CA GLY A 183 1.06 -16.03 1.53
C GLY A 183 2.52 -15.59 1.54
N GLN A 184 3.04 -15.23 2.72
CA GLN A 184 4.45 -14.91 2.94
C GLN A 184 4.98 -15.57 4.21
N LEU A 185 6.24 -15.99 4.16
CA LEU A 185 7.04 -16.41 5.30
C LEU A 185 8.28 -15.52 5.42
N SER A 186 8.65 -15.15 6.64
CA SER A 186 9.92 -14.48 6.91
C SER A 186 10.57 -15.00 8.19
N TYR A 187 11.87 -15.28 8.15
CA TYR A 187 12.66 -15.70 9.30
C TYR A 187 13.68 -14.62 9.66
N ALA A 188 13.53 -14.02 10.84
CA ALA A 188 14.43 -13.00 11.37
C ALA A 188 15.36 -13.60 12.44
N VAL A 189 16.67 -13.44 12.25
CA VAL A 189 17.71 -13.96 13.16
C VAL A 189 18.98 -13.12 13.07
N ALA A 190 19.52 -12.69 14.22
CA ALA A 190 20.80 -12.00 14.32
C ALA A 190 21.01 -10.82 13.32
N GLY A 191 19.97 -10.01 13.12
CA GLY A 191 19.96 -8.89 12.16
C GLY A 191 19.59 -9.28 10.72
N HIS A 192 19.68 -10.56 10.35
CA HIS A 192 19.24 -11.06 9.05
C HIS A 192 17.73 -11.30 9.03
N THR A 193 17.09 -11.02 7.90
CA THR A 193 15.71 -11.43 7.62
C THR A 193 15.66 -12.07 6.24
N PHE A 194 15.29 -13.35 6.17
CA PHE A 194 15.07 -14.06 4.92
C PHE A 194 13.57 -14.20 4.69
N GLY A 195 13.07 -13.90 3.50
CA GLY A 195 11.65 -14.01 3.22
C GLY A 195 11.35 -14.61 1.85
N GLY A 196 10.22 -15.31 1.78
CA GLY A 196 9.66 -15.85 0.56
C GLY A 196 8.14 -15.67 0.55
N GLY A 197 7.56 -15.48 -0.62
CA GLY A 197 6.12 -15.29 -0.76
C GLY A 197 5.58 -15.86 -2.07
N TYR A 198 4.30 -16.20 -2.06
CA TYR A 198 3.54 -16.61 -3.23
C TYR A 198 2.15 -15.97 -3.18
N GLN A 199 1.73 -15.42 -4.30
CA GLN A 199 0.43 -14.80 -4.51
C GLN A 199 -0.18 -15.35 -5.79
N GLN A 200 -1.49 -15.57 -5.75
CA GLN A 200 -2.27 -16.02 -6.89
C GLN A 200 -3.56 -15.22 -6.96
N LEU A 201 -3.83 -14.68 -8.14
CA LEU A 201 -5.11 -14.14 -8.52
C LEU A 201 -5.86 -15.17 -9.38
N SER A 202 -7.17 -15.17 -9.28
CA SER A 202 -8.08 -15.98 -10.09
C SER A 202 -9.39 -15.25 -10.30
N GLY A 203 -10.06 -15.54 -11.42
CA GLY A 203 -11.31 -14.91 -11.82
C GLY A 203 -11.15 -14.17 -13.14
N ASP A 204 -12.17 -13.39 -13.51
CA ASP A 204 -12.23 -12.69 -14.80
C ASP A 204 -11.73 -11.23 -14.71
N ALA A 205 -11.06 -10.85 -13.61
CA ALA A 205 -10.51 -9.53 -13.39
C ALA A 205 -9.25 -9.56 -12.50
N GLY A 206 -8.43 -8.51 -12.59
CA GLY A 206 -7.40 -8.21 -11.59
C GLY A 206 -7.99 -7.70 -10.27
N LEU A 207 -7.15 -7.51 -9.24
CA LEU A 207 -7.62 -7.01 -7.94
C LEU A 207 -8.04 -5.52 -8.05
N PRO A 208 -9.31 -5.16 -7.78
CA PRO A 208 -9.73 -3.77 -7.80
C PRO A 208 -9.20 -3.02 -6.56
N TYR A 209 -8.89 -1.74 -6.76
CA TYR A 209 -8.50 -0.83 -5.69
C TYR A 209 -8.85 0.62 -6.08
N ILE A 210 -8.96 1.50 -5.08
CA ILE A 210 -9.21 2.93 -5.31
C ILE A 210 -8.01 3.56 -6.02
N SER A 211 -8.30 4.46 -6.97
CA SER A 211 -7.27 5.12 -7.77
C SER A 211 -6.19 5.77 -6.90
N GLY A 212 -4.94 5.54 -7.29
CA GLY A 212 -3.77 6.09 -6.60
C GLY A 212 -3.49 5.53 -5.20
N ALA A 213 -4.39 4.71 -4.62
CA ALA A 213 -4.19 4.08 -3.32
C ALA A 213 -3.08 3.02 -3.34
N THR A 214 -2.59 2.67 -2.15
CA THR A 214 -1.64 1.56 -1.98
C THR A 214 -2.42 0.25 -1.91
N VAL A 215 -2.07 -0.72 -2.75
CA VAL A 215 -2.64 -2.07 -2.68
C VAL A 215 -2.03 -2.83 -1.52
N TYR A 216 -2.87 -3.47 -0.69
CA TYR A 216 -2.44 -4.20 0.51
C TYR A 216 -1.95 -5.62 0.21
N SER A 217 -0.95 -5.72 -0.65
CA SER A 217 -0.27 -6.96 -1.03
C SER A 217 1.23 -6.85 -0.79
N PHE A 218 1.90 -7.98 -0.51
CA PHE A 218 3.37 -8.02 -0.46
C PHE A 218 4.01 -7.73 -1.81
N SER A 219 3.29 -7.95 -2.93
CA SER A 219 3.81 -7.76 -4.27
C SER A 219 3.85 -6.30 -4.71
N ASN A 220 3.10 -5.43 -4.04
CA ASN A 220 3.11 -3.99 -4.25
C ASN A 220 4.34 -3.35 -3.57
N VAL A 221 5.50 -3.43 -4.22
CA VAL A 221 6.80 -3.09 -3.60
C VAL A 221 7.40 -1.77 -4.08
N GLY A 222 7.19 -1.41 -5.35
CA GLY A 222 7.88 -0.29 -5.97
C GLY A 222 7.21 0.30 -7.20
N ILE A 223 7.15 -0.48 -8.29
CA ILE A 223 6.58 -0.07 -9.58
C ILE A 223 5.39 -0.95 -9.95
N GLY A 224 5.62 -2.26 -10.14
CA GLY A 224 4.61 -3.27 -10.41
C GLY A 224 3.78 -3.58 -9.16
N LYS A 225 2.53 -3.96 -9.40
CA LYS A 225 1.61 -4.39 -8.34
C LYS A 225 1.40 -5.89 -8.34
N PHE A 226 1.57 -6.58 -9.48
CA PHE A 226 1.38 -8.02 -9.64
C PHE A 226 -0.02 -8.47 -9.23
N ILE A 227 -1.02 -7.79 -9.78
CA ILE A 227 -2.45 -7.99 -9.46
C ILE A 227 -3.31 -8.10 -10.72
N GLU A 228 -2.71 -8.50 -11.84
CA GLU A 228 -3.46 -8.71 -13.07
C GLU A 228 -4.29 -10.00 -12.99
N GLU A 229 -5.23 -10.15 -13.92
CA GLU A 229 -6.07 -11.35 -14.05
C GLU A 229 -5.22 -12.62 -14.10
N ASP A 230 -5.61 -13.64 -13.32
CA ASP A 230 -4.96 -14.97 -13.22
C ASP A 230 -3.46 -14.96 -12.82
N GLU A 231 -2.91 -13.81 -12.43
CA GLU A 231 -1.48 -13.65 -12.20
C GLU A 231 -1.00 -14.43 -10.96
N LYS A 232 0.10 -15.16 -11.13
CA LYS A 232 0.79 -15.93 -10.10
C LYS A 232 2.19 -15.37 -9.91
N THR A 233 2.45 -14.90 -8.70
CA THR A 233 3.65 -14.14 -8.36
C THR A 233 4.37 -14.75 -7.19
N TRP A 234 5.65 -15.03 -7.37
CA TRP A 234 6.54 -15.41 -6.26
C TRP A 234 7.51 -14.28 -5.94
N MET A 235 7.95 -14.24 -4.69
CA MET A 235 8.93 -13.29 -4.18
C MET A 235 10.00 -14.01 -3.37
N LEU A 236 11.25 -13.56 -3.52
CA LEU A 236 12.32 -13.79 -2.56
C LEU A 236 12.81 -12.44 -2.03
N SER A 237 13.15 -12.39 -0.74
CA SER A 237 13.62 -11.17 -0.09
C SER A 237 14.70 -11.45 0.95
N TYR A 238 15.58 -10.47 1.11
CA TYR A 238 16.60 -10.46 2.14
C TYR A 238 16.72 -9.06 2.73
N GLY A 239 16.79 -9.00 4.06
CA GLY A 239 17.05 -7.77 4.82
C GLY A 239 18.19 -7.96 5.81
N TYR A 240 18.89 -6.87 6.12
CA TYR A 240 19.92 -6.84 7.15
C TYR A 240 19.85 -5.55 7.96
N ASP A 241 19.76 -5.69 9.27
CA ASP A 241 20.00 -4.65 10.27
C ASP A 241 21.46 -4.72 10.71
N PHE A 242 22.21 -3.63 10.53
CA PHE A 242 23.63 -3.57 10.87
C PHE A 242 23.90 -3.21 12.34
N ALA A 243 22.87 -2.99 13.17
CA ALA A 243 23.05 -2.72 14.59
C ALA A 243 23.87 -3.81 15.32
N PRO A 244 23.67 -5.13 15.09
CA PRO A 244 24.46 -6.18 15.74
C PRO A 244 25.96 -6.16 15.39
N VAL A 245 26.33 -5.52 14.28
CA VAL A 245 27.74 -5.35 13.85
C VAL A 245 28.27 -3.93 14.13
N GLY A 246 27.57 -3.16 14.96
CA GLY A 246 28.04 -1.87 15.48
C GLY A 246 27.70 -0.66 14.62
N VAL A 247 26.81 -0.79 13.62
CA VAL A 247 26.36 0.33 12.79
C VAL A 247 24.85 0.53 12.95
N PRO A 248 24.38 0.96 14.14
CA PRO A 248 22.96 1.14 14.39
C PRO A 248 22.38 2.23 13.49
N GLY A 249 21.16 2.00 12.99
CA GLY A 249 20.47 2.88 12.07
C GLY A 249 20.74 2.62 10.60
N LEU A 250 21.74 1.80 10.23
CA LEU A 250 21.98 1.36 8.85
C LEU A 250 21.18 0.07 8.59
N THR A 251 20.40 0.07 7.51
CA THR A 251 19.65 -1.10 7.06
C THR A 251 19.79 -1.31 5.56
N PHE A 252 19.77 -2.58 5.15
CA PHE A 252 19.76 -3.00 3.76
C PHE A 252 18.56 -3.91 3.50
N MET A 253 17.94 -3.78 2.34
CA MET A 253 16.88 -4.69 1.89
C MET A 253 16.98 -4.89 0.38
N THR A 254 16.78 -6.12 -0.06
CA THR A 254 16.60 -6.45 -1.47
C THR A 254 15.54 -7.49 -1.65
N ARG A 255 14.79 -7.42 -2.75
CA ARG A 255 13.78 -8.40 -3.11
C ARG A 255 13.68 -8.55 -4.61
N TYR A 256 13.30 -9.74 -5.04
CA TYR A 256 13.00 -10.05 -6.42
C TYR A 256 11.64 -10.71 -6.51
N LEU A 257 10.83 -10.22 -7.45
CA LEU A 257 9.48 -10.70 -7.72
C LEU A 257 9.40 -11.09 -9.19
N LYS A 258 8.62 -12.14 -9.46
CA LYS A 258 8.29 -12.54 -10.82
C LYS A 258 6.87 -13.07 -10.87
N GLY A 259 6.08 -12.50 -11.78
CA GLY A 259 4.68 -12.81 -12.02
C GLY A 259 4.45 -13.34 -13.43
N ASN A 260 3.51 -14.28 -13.56
CA ASN A 260 2.92 -14.66 -14.85
C ASN A 260 1.54 -15.31 -14.63
N ASP A 261 0.68 -15.32 -15.65
CA ASP A 261 -0.65 -15.97 -15.55
C ASP A 261 -0.64 -17.49 -15.83
N GLY A 262 0.48 -18.04 -16.30
CA GLY A 262 0.64 -19.45 -16.64
C GLY A 262 0.03 -19.88 -18.00
N LYS A 263 -0.46 -18.94 -18.82
CA LYS A 263 -1.01 -19.22 -20.16
C LYS A 263 0.12 -19.14 -21.22
N SER A 264 0.20 -20.10 -22.14
CA SER A 264 1.34 -20.20 -23.09
C SER A 264 1.50 -18.99 -24.02
N ASP A 265 0.40 -18.35 -24.40
CA ASP A 265 0.36 -17.20 -25.33
C ASP A 265 0.09 -15.86 -24.62
N THR A 266 0.39 -15.77 -23.31
CA THR A 266 0.12 -14.54 -22.55
C THR A 266 1.16 -13.43 -22.76
N ASN A 267 0.69 -12.20 -22.55
CA ASN A 267 1.52 -11.02 -22.31
C ASN A 267 1.66 -10.69 -20.82
N ILE A 268 1.00 -11.40 -19.90
CA ILE A 268 1.12 -11.18 -18.45
C ILE A 268 2.39 -11.87 -17.96
N LYS A 269 3.51 -11.20 -18.13
CA LYS A 269 4.81 -11.55 -17.54
C LYS A 269 5.45 -10.27 -17.03
N GLU A 270 5.76 -10.25 -15.76
CA GLU A 270 6.47 -9.14 -15.15
C GLU A 270 7.49 -9.60 -14.11
N SER A 271 8.52 -8.77 -13.90
CA SER A 271 9.49 -8.96 -12.83
C SER A 271 9.96 -7.63 -12.28
N GLU A 272 10.22 -7.61 -10.98
CA GLU A 272 10.76 -6.44 -10.30
C GLU A 272 11.90 -6.85 -9.37
N ARG A 273 13.00 -6.11 -9.44
CA ARG A 273 14.01 -6.08 -8.40
C ARG A 273 13.94 -4.74 -7.68
N ASP A 274 13.81 -4.77 -6.37
CA ASP A 274 13.92 -3.60 -5.50
C ASP A 274 15.12 -3.77 -4.56
N THR A 275 15.89 -2.70 -4.39
CA THR A 275 17.01 -2.65 -3.44
C THR A 275 17.00 -1.31 -2.72
N GLU A 276 17.04 -1.36 -1.40
CA GLU A 276 17.04 -0.21 -0.50
C GLU A 276 18.26 -0.25 0.42
N LEU A 277 18.91 0.91 0.57
CA LEU A 277 19.88 1.19 1.62
C LEU A 277 19.41 2.43 2.37
N ALA A 278 19.23 2.32 3.69
CA ALA A 278 18.78 3.44 4.52
C ALA A 278 19.70 3.63 5.71
N TYR A 279 19.90 4.89 6.10
CA TYR A 279 20.62 5.25 7.32
C TYR A 279 19.87 6.34 8.07
N VAL A 280 19.68 6.14 9.38
CA VAL A 280 19.17 7.16 10.30
C VAL A 280 20.22 7.45 11.37
N VAL A 281 20.60 8.71 11.52
CA VAL A 281 21.54 9.13 12.56
C VAL A 281 20.91 8.91 13.94
N GLN A 282 21.57 8.10 14.77
CA GLN A 282 21.00 7.63 16.04
C GLN A 282 21.21 8.60 17.23
N SER A 283 22.22 9.46 17.17
CA SER A 283 22.61 10.33 18.29
C SER A 283 23.29 11.62 17.84
N GLY A 284 23.52 12.54 18.78
CA GLY A 284 24.17 13.84 18.54
C GLY A 284 23.27 14.87 17.87
N THR A 285 23.87 15.94 17.36
CA THR A 285 23.18 17.11 16.78
C THR A 285 22.24 16.75 15.63
N PHE A 286 22.60 15.75 14.82
CA PHE A 286 21.82 15.34 13.65
C PHE A 286 20.93 14.13 13.92
N LYS A 287 20.69 13.77 15.19
CA LYS A 287 19.80 12.65 15.54
C LYS A 287 18.46 12.77 14.81
N GLY A 288 18.06 11.71 14.12
CA GLY A 288 16.82 11.65 13.35
C GLY A 288 16.94 12.05 11.88
N VAL A 289 18.07 12.63 11.44
CA VAL A 289 18.32 12.83 10.00
C VAL A 289 18.44 11.46 9.33
N GLY A 290 17.61 11.25 8.31
CA GLY A 290 17.53 10.03 7.54
C GLY A 290 17.92 10.23 6.08
N VAL A 291 18.66 9.27 5.53
CA VAL A 291 18.93 9.16 4.09
C VAL A 291 18.50 7.78 3.63
N LYS A 292 17.79 7.71 2.51
CA LYS A 292 17.36 6.44 1.91
C LYS A 292 17.57 6.45 0.41
N LEU A 293 18.20 5.39 -0.07
CA LEU A 293 18.46 5.14 -1.49
C LEU A 293 17.64 3.92 -1.91
N ARG A 294 16.81 4.06 -2.94
CA ARG A 294 16.05 2.95 -3.53
C ARG A 294 16.35 2.82 -5.02
N ASN A 295 16.57 1.60 -5.46
CA ASN A 295 16.70 1.22 -6.86
C ASN A 295 15.63 0.20 -7.21
N TYR A 296 14.91 0.46 -8.30
CA TYR A 296 13.94 -0.47 -8.87
C TYR A 296 14.32 -0.78 -10.31
N VAL A 297 14.23 -2.05 -10.67
CA VAL A 297 14.36 -2.53 -12.05
C VAL A 297 13.11 -3.34 -12.36
N TYR A 298 12.21 -2.74 -13.14
CA TYR A 298 10.92 -3.32 -13.50
C TYR A 298 10.88 -3.68 -14.98
N ARG A 299 10.46 -4.90 -15.30
CA ARG A 299 10.31 -5.40 -16.67
C ARG A 299 8.94 -6.04 -16.79
N SER A 300 8.24 -5.77 -17.90
CA SER A 300 6.92 -6.30 -18.20
C SER A 300 6.74 -6.40 -19.71
N ASP A 301 5.97 -7.39 -20.16
CA ASP A 301 5.61 -7.59 -21.57
C ASP A 301 4.33 -6.82 -21.96
N PHE A 302 3.55 -6.34 -20.98
CA PHE A 302 2.28 -5.63 -21.19
C PHE A 302 2.31 -4.15 -20.77
N ALA A 303 3.30 -3.78 -19.94
CA ALA A 303 3.51 -2.42 -19.47
C ALA A 303 4.92 -1.93 -19.78
N ARG A 304 5.10 -0.61 -19.80
CA ARG A 304 6.42 -0.02 -20.04
C ARG A 304 7.37 -0.38 -18.88
N GLY A 305 8.42 -1.14 -19.20
CA GLY A 305 9.53 -1.39 -18.27
C GLY A 305 10.20 -0.10 -17.79
N ARG A 306 10.70 -0.10 -16.55
CA ARG A 306 11.23 1.10 -15.89
C ARG A 306 12.37 0.79 -14.94
N ASP A 307 13.46 1.55 -15.08
CA ASP A 307 14.50 1.65 -14.07
C ASP A 307 14.30 2.94 -13.30
N SER A 308 14.27 2.86 -11.97
CA SER A 308 13.99 4.01 -11.11
C SER A 308 14.99 4.07 -9.97
N ASN A 309 15.61 5.23 -9.79
CA ASN A 309 16.41 5.55 -8.61
C ASN A 309 15.67 6.63 -7.81
N ARG A 310 15.56 6.45 -6.50
CA ARG A 310 14.94 7.42 -5.59
C ARG A 310 15.86 7.67 -4.41
N ILE A 311 16.04 8.95 -4.09
CA ILE A 311 16.84 9.40 -2.95
C ILE A 311 15.91 10.21 -2.07
N TYR A 312 15.88 9.87 -0.79
CA TYR A 312 15.08 10.55 0.21
C TYR A 312 16.00 11.12 1.28
N PHE A 313 15.69 12.36 1.68
CA PHE A 313 16.24 13.00 2.86
C PHE A 313 15.07 13.32 3.78
N THR A 314 15.11 12.85 5.01
CA THR A 314 14.01 12.98 5.97
C THR A 314 14.51 13.54 7.29
N TYR A 315 13.70 14.41 7.89
CA TYR A 315 13.93 14.91 9.25
C TYR A 315 12.60 15.37 9.83
N ASP A 316 12.24 14.83 10.99
CA ASP A 316 11.00 15.16 11.67
C ASP A 316 11.28 16.19 12.78
N ILE A 317 10.56 17.31 12.74
CA ILE A 317 10.63 18.36 13.75
C ILE A 317 9.36 18.30 14.61
N ALA A 318 9.50 17.84 15.86
CA ALA A 318 8.44 17.95 16.84
C ALA A 318 8.39 19.38 17.38
N LEU A 319 7.27 20.07 17.15
CA LEU A 319 7.07 21.45 17.60
C LEU A 319 6.47 21.52 19.02
N TRP A 320 5.88 20.44 19.53
CA TRP A 320 5.35 20.28 20.89
C TRP A 320 5.16 18.79 21.25
#